data_AF-A0ABD1K4V8-F1
#
_entry.id   AF-A0ABD1K4V8-F1
#
_cell.length_a   1.000
_cell.length_b   1.000
_cell.length_c   1.000
_cell.angle_alpha   90.00
_cell.angle_beta   90.00
_cell.angle_gamma   90.00
#
_symmetry.space_group_name_H-M   'P 1'
#
loop_
_entity.id
_entity.type
_entity.pdbx_description
1 polymer ?
#
loop_
_entity_poly.entity_id
_entity_poly.type
_entity_poly.pdbx_seq_one_letter_code
_entity_poly.pdbx_strand_id
1 'polypeptide(L)'
;MTVDSPVIPVLYTLPKIHKAYTDVPPGRPIVAAIGSLTENISAFVDYFLQPLVTSLPSYVKDTVECIKMLQTIEISNDVFLVTMDIESLYTNVPFIGGLQAAEHFLNLRSTCIPSTQCIVDLMETVLKFNYFLFGSDFYLQISGTSMGSKMAPSFASLFCGYFEQEYIWKEHNPYLQYITHWRRYIDDIFFVWRGTENQLKLFHTYMNTSSPNLRFTMEFSTHQMSFLDILIYRDGNKLGTTLYRKATDRNSILHGQSYHPVPLKKSLPISQFSRIRRICSSDEDFHTQSDDLERRFRERQYKLDWISSARRRFEGISQAGCLQTSKKDPAEQRLNCIVQYSPLGHRFKSILHKHWHIINSDPTLTCFSLPPRVVFKRPPNLRNLLVRAHHPRQPEHFLRQIPQGNYRCGHCAQCNFTSKTKFFHHPLTGKKMYIKGVITCNTNNVIYMLRCPCGLAYIGKTTRCLKTRIAEHRSNIRNQDDKSPVAIHFTKAAHNVSTLRYTGIEQVKPPSRGGDINALLLRREAYWIYTLGTLSPRGMNEEFDLRPFL
;
A
#
# COMPACT_ATOMS: atom_id res chain seq x y z
N MET A 1 15.08 0.41 -10.10
CA MET A 1 13.86 0.55 -9.28
C MET A 1 12.92 1.60 -9.89
N THR A 2 12.68 1.59 -11.19
CA THR A 2 11.80 2.58 -11.86
C THR A 2 10.40 1.99 -12.04
N VAL A 3 9.38 2.83 -11.86
CA VAL A 3 7.99 2.49 -12.16
C VAL A 3 7.58 3.39 -13.32
N ASP A 4 7.32 2.81 -14.49
CA ASP A 4 7.04 3.57 -15.72
C ASP A 4 5.72 4.34 -15.65
N SER A 5 4.82 3.98 -14.73
CA SER A 5 3.54 4.62 -14.49
C SER A 5 3.12 4.47 -13.02
N PRO A 6 3.64 5.32 -12.11
CA PRO A 6 3.37 5.18 -10.69
C PRO A 6 1.90 5.44 -10.36
N VAL A 7 1.37 4.61 -9.46
CA VAL A 7 0.02 4.74 -8.91
C VAL A 7 0.09 5.56 -7.64
N ILE A 8 -0.85 6.51 -7.49
CA ILE A 8 -0.99 7.31 -6.27
C ILE A 8 -1.47 6.38 -5.15
N PRO A 9 -0.76 6.28 -4.01
CA PRO A 9 -1.23 5.53 -2.86
C PRO A 9 -2.55 6.10 -2.33
N VAL A 10 -3.48 5.23 -1.93
CA VAL A 10 -4.79 5.62 -1.39
C VAL A 10 -4.97 5.03 0.00
N LEU A 11 -5.40 5.86 0.95
CA LEU A 11 -5.80 5.40 2.27
C LEU A 11 -7.22 4.85 2.24
N TYR A 12 -7.40 3.65 2.79
CA TYR A 12 -8.72 3.10 3.10
C TYR A 12 -8.72 2.49 4.49
N THR A 13 -9.92 2.32 5.07
CA THR A 13 -10.07 1.77 6.42
C THR A 13 -10.81 0.43 6.37
N LEU A 14 -10.33 -0.56 7.12
CA LEU A 14 -11.05 -1.80 7.37
C LEU A 14 -11.70 -1.75 8.77
N PRO A 15 -13.02 -1.96 8.91
CA PRO A 15 -13.68 -1.88 10.20
C PRO A 15 -13.26 -3.03 11.12
N LYS A 16 -12.84 -2.69 12.35
CA LYS A 16 -12.52 -3.66 13.42
C LYS A 16 -13.80 -4.03 14.18
N ILE A 17 -14.66 -4.83 13.54
CA ILE A 17 -15.99 -5.22 14.06
C ILE A 17 -15.98 -6.01 15.38
N HIS A 18 -14.82 -6.50 15.81
CA HIS A 18 -14.65 -7.27 17.04
C HIS A 18 -14.32 -6.40 18.26
N LYS A 19 -14.05 -5.11 18.09
CA LYS A 19 -13.85 -4.17 19.21
C LYS A 19 -15.21 -3.61 19.65
N ALA A 20 -15.31 -3.14 20.88
CA ALA A 20 -16.49 -2.39 21.34
C ALA A 20 -16.60 -1.06 20.58
N TYR A 21 -17.82 -0.69 20.19
CA TYR A 21 -18.15 0.59 19.55
C TYR A 21 -19.61 0.96 19.82
N THR A 22 -19.93 2.26 19.78
CA THR A 22 -21.30 2.78 19.89
C THR A 22 -21.98 2.76 18.52
N ASP A 23 -21.46 3.53 17.57
CA ASP A 23 -22.08 3.72 16.25
C ASP A 23 -21.23 3.13 15.11
N VAL A 24 -19.93 3.43 15.11
CA VAL A 24 -19.01 3.03 14.02
C VAL A 24 -17.82 2.27 14.61
N PRO A 25 -17.51 1.05 14.10
CA PRO A 25 -16.36 0.30 14.57
C PRO A 25 -15.05 1.05 14.26
N PRO A 26 -14.04 0.98 15.13
CA PRO A 26 -12.72 1.55 14.86
C PRO A 26 -12.14 1.05 13.54
N GLY A 27 -11.51 1.94 12.77
CA GLY A 27 -10.86 1.58 11.51
C GLY A 27 -9.45 1.02 11.70
N ARG A 28 -9.04 0.10 10.84
CA ARG A 28 -7.63 -0.21 10.55
C ARG A 28 -7.25 0.56 9.28
N PRO A 29 -6.50 1.67 9.38
CA PRO A 29 -6.03 2.42 8.22
C PRO A 29 -5.02 1.58 7.44
N ILE A 30 -5.16 1.52 6.11
CA ILE A 30 -4.23 0.85 5.20
C ILE A 30 -3.97 1.77 4.01
N VAL A 31 -2.69 1.96 3.68
CA VAL A 31 -2.26 2.68 2.50
C VAL A 31 -2.02 1.67 1.38
N ALA A 32 -2.87 1.70 0.35
CA ALA A 32 -2.70 0.90 -0.86
C ALA A 32 -1.55 1.45 -1.71
N ALA A 33 -0.31 1.09 -1.39
CA ALA A 33 0.89 1.54 -2.09
C ALA A 33 1.30 0.66 -3.29
N ILE A 34 0.44 -0.25 -3.75
CA ILE A 34 0.75 -1.12 -4.89
C ILE A 34 0.85 -0.28 -6.17
N GLY A 35 1.98 -0.39 -6.85
CA GLY A 35 2.35 0.40 -8.02
C GLY A 35 2.90 1.80 -7.67
N SER A 36 3.12 2.13 -6.40
CA SER A 36 3.65 3.43 -6.01
C SER A 36 5.15 3.56 -6.26
N LEU A 37 5.66 4.79 -6.16
CA LEU A 37 7.10 5.07 -6.29
C LEU A 37 7.95 4.32 -5.26
N THR A 38 7.43 4.15 -4.04
CA THR A 38 8.18 3.55 -2.92
C THR A 38 8.00 2.05 -2.80
N GLU A 39 7.09 1.42 -3.56
CA GLU A 39 6.78 -0.01 -3.43
C GLU A 39 8.01 -0.91 -3.66
N ASN A 40 8.77 -0.64 -4.73
CA ASN A 40 9.93 -1.45 -5.09
C ASN A 40 11.11 -1.23 -4.14
N ILE A 41 11.27 0.00 -3.63
CA ILE A 41 12.28 0.32 -2.62
C ILE A 41 11.94 -0.42 -1.32
N SER A 42 10.67 -0.33 -0.89
CA SER A 42 10.15 -1.05 0.28
C SER A 42 10.34 -2.57 0.16
N ALA A 43 10.11 -3.16 -1.02
CA ALA A 43 10.38 -4.57 -1.27
C ALA A 43 11.88 -4.93 -1.15
N PHE A 44 12.74 -4.08 -1.71
CA PHE A 44 14.19 -4.28 -1.69
C PHE A 44 14.74 -4.20 -0.27
N VAL A 45 14.30 -3.21 0.51
CA VAL A 45 14.65 -3.08 1.93
C VAL A 45 14.18 -4.31 2.71
N ASP A 46 12.91 -4.71 2.54
CA ASP A 46 12.33 -5.83 3.29
C ASP A 46 13.13 -7.14 3.10
N TYR A 47 13.65 -7.39 1.89
CA TYR A 47 14.52 -8.53 1.61
C TYR A 47 15.73 -8.63 2.56
N PHE A 48 16.33 -7.49 2.95
CA PHE A 48 17.45 -7.47 3.89
C PHE A 48 17.02 -7.46 5.36
N LEU A 49 15.84 -6.95 5.68
CA LEU A 49 15.34 -6.91 7.07
C LEU A 49 14.77 -8.26 7.53
N GLN A 50 14.11 -9.02 6.64
CA GLN A 50 13.46 -10.28 6.99
C GLN A 50 14.38 -11.29 7.69
N PRO A 51 15.62 -11.57 7.21
CA PRO A 51 16.52 -12.48 7.90
C PRO A 51 16.86 -12.04 9.33
N LEU A 52 16.99 -10.73 9.55
CA LEU A 52 17.28 -10.16 10.86
C LEU A 52 16.11 -10.36 11.82
N VAL A 53 14.87 -10.15 11.34
CA VAL A 53 13.65 -10.40 12.12
C VAL A 53 13.57 -11.85 12.55
N THR A 54 13.84 -12.79 11.63
CA THR A 54 13.81 -14.23 11.93
C THR A 54 14.90 -14.69 12.90
N SER A 55 15.93 -13.87 13.11
CA SER A 55 17.01 -14.14 14.06
C SER A 55 16.74 -13.59 15.47
N LEU A 56 15.67 -12.81 15.66
CA LEU A 56 15.33 -12.27 16.96
C LEU A 56 14.95 -13.42 17.93
N PRO A 57 15.45 -13.41 19.18
CA PRO A 57 15.16 -14.48 20.15
C PRO A 57 13.67 -14.65 20.48
N SER A 58 12.90 -13.56 20.38
CA SER A 58 11.47 -13.54 20.63
C SER A 58 10.66 -14.03 19.43
N TYR A 59 11.23 -14.13 18.23
CA TYR A 59 10.48 -14.35 17.00
C TYR A 59 9.68 -15.66 17.00
N VAL A 60 8.43 -15.55 16.56
CA VAL A 60 7.57 -16.69 16.21
C VAL A 60 7.11 -16.50 14.77
N LYS A 61 7.33 -17.51 13.92
CA LYS A 61 6.95 -17.48 12.51
C LYS A 61 5.46 -17.65 12.28
N ASP A 62 4.85 -18.61 12.96
CA ASP A 62 3.46 -18.99 12.78
C ASP A 62 2.95 -19.86 13.95
N THR A 63 1.67 -20.20 13.90
CA THR A 63 1.01 -21.08 14.88
C THR A 63 1.67 -22.45 15.00
N VAL A 64 2.25 -23.01 13.92
CA VAL A 64 2.86 -24.34 13.95
C VAL A 64 4.16 -24.31 14.75
N GLU A 65 4.99 -23.29 14.56
CA GLU A 65 6.18 -23.08 15.37
C GLU A 65 5.83 -22.81 16.84
N CYS A 66 4.78 -22.02 17.09
CA CYS A 66 4.27 -21.80 18.43
C CYS A 66 3.88 -23.12 19.13
N ILE A 67 3.10 -23.99 18.47
CA ILE A 67 2.70 -25.29 19.05
C ILE A 67 3.93 -26.16 19.36
N LYS A 68 4.91 -26.23 18.44
CA LYS A 68 6.15 -26.99 18.66
C LYS A 68 6.92 -26.48 19.87
N MET A 69 6.96 -25.16 20.05
CA MET A 69 7.57 -24.52 21.21
C MET A 69 6.80 -24.86 22.50
N LEU A 70 5.47 -24.75 22.51
CA LEU A 70 4.64 -25.07 23.67
C LEU A 70 4.80 -26.54 24.14
N GLN A 71 4.99 -27.48 23.21
CA GLN A 71 5.23 -28.90 23.53
C GLN A 71 6.52 -29.13 24.32
N THR A 72 7.48 -28.20 24.28
CA THR A 72 8.75 -28.29 25.01
C THR A 72 8.70 -27.61 26.39
N ILE A 73 7.63 -26.88 26.70
CA ILE A 73 7.50 -26.16 27.96
C ILE A 73 6.93 -27.07 29.04
N GLU A 74 7.64 -27.14 30.17
CA GLU A 74 7.10 -27.66 31.42
C GLU A 74 6.77 -26.51 32.37
N ILE A 75 5.58 -26.56 32.96
CA ILE A 75 5.05 -25.52 33.84
C ILE A 75 4.70 -26.06 35.24
N SER A 76 5.02 -25.29 36.28
CA SER A 76 4.60 -25.55 37.67
C SER A 76 3.22 -24.97 37.96
N ASN A 77 2.55 -25.41 39.03
CA ASN A 77 1.15 -25.02 39.31
C ASN A 77 0.94 -23.52 39.54
N ASP A 78 1.98 -22.80 39.94
CA ASP A 78 1.89 -21.42 40.40
C ASP A 78 2.29 -20.38 39.34
N VAL A 79 2.27 -20.75 38.06
CA VAL A 79 2.61 -19.83 36.96
C VAL A 79 1.37 -19.22 36.31
N PHE A 80 1.54 -18.02 35.76
CA PHE A 80 0.55 -17.37 34.91
C PHE A 80 0.96 -17.51 33.44
N LEU A 81 -0.01 -17.87 32.61
CA LEU A 81 0.07 -17.71 31.17
C LEU A 81 -0.32 -16.27 30.85
N VAL A 82 0.54 -15.55 30.13
CA VAL A 82 0.35 -14.13 29.89
C VAL A 82 0.41 -13.86 28.40
N THR A 83 -0.53 -13.05 27.91
CA THR A 83 -0.47 -12.44 26.59
C THR A 83 -0.48 -10.94 26.70
N MET A 84 0.31 -10.29 25.85
CA MET A 84 0.31 -8.85 25.67
C MET A 84 0.10 -8.49 24.21
N ASP A 85 -0.64 -7.42 23.94
CA ASP A 85 -0.81 -6.84 22.60
C ASP A 85 -0.24 -5.41 22.59
N ILE A 86 0.55 -5.10 21.56
CA ILE A 86 1.11 -3.77 21.37
C ILE A 86 0.08 -2.88 20.66
N GLU A 87 -0.39 -1.85 21.37
CA GLU A 87 -1.40 -0.96 20.83
C GLU A 87 -0.88 -0.19 19.62
N SER A 88 -1.54 -0.39 18.48
CA SER A 88 -1.30 0.36 17.24
C SER A 88 0.17 0.42 16.83
N LEU A 89 0.88 -0.72 16.96
CA LEU A 89 2.31 -0.85 16.75
C LEU A 89 2.85 0.00 15.58
N TYR A 90 2.35 -0.22 14.36
CA TYR A 90 2.87 0.45 13.16
C TYR A 90 2.82 1.98 13.23
N THR A 91 1.74 2.56 13.76
CA THR A 91 1.62 4.03 13.85
C THR A 91 2.44 4.62 14.99
N ASN A 92 2.88 3.79 15.93
CA ASN A 92 3.59 4.19 17.13
C ASN A 92 5.12 4.00 17.02
N VAL A 93 5.65 3.37 15.97
CA VAL A 93 7.10 3.30 15.74
C VAL A 93 7.63 4.69 15.33
N PRO A 94 8.45 5.37 16.14
CA PRO A 94 9.04 6.65 15.75
C PRO A 94 10.04 6.46 14.61
N PHE A 95 10.12 7.39 13.65
CA PHE A 95 11.04 7.28 12.52
C PHE A 95 12.50 7.12 12.95
N ILE A 96 13.00 8.02 13.79
CA ILE A 96 14.40 8.03 14.23
C ILE A 96 14.70 6.75 15.03
N GLY A 97 13.89 6.44 16.05
CA GLY A 97 14.11 5.24 16.88
C GLY A 97 13.98 3.94 16.09
N GLY A 98 13.06 3.86 15.13
CA GLY A 98 12.94 2.70 14.25
C GLY A 98 14.11 2.53 13.30
N LEU A 99 14.63 3.63 12.73
CA LEU A 99 15.83 3.60 11.89
C LEU A 99 17.06 3.18 12.69
N GLN A 100 17.25 3.71 13.91
CA GLN A 100 18.34 3.32 14.81
C GLN A 100 18.26 1.84 15.20
N ALA A 101 17.06 1.34 15.51
CA ALA A 101 16.86 -0.08 15.80
C ALA A 101 17.21 -0.95 14.59
N ALA A 102 16.74 -0.58 13.38
CA ALA A 102 17.05 -1.33 12.17
C ALA A 102 18.55 -1.29 11.84
N GLU A 103 19.19 -0.13 12.00
CA GLU A 103 20.63 0.06 11.83
C GLU A 103 21.45 -0.82 12.78
N HIS A 104 21.07 -0.89 14.06
CA HIS A 104 21.70 -1.75 15.05
C HIS A 104 21.78 -3.21 14.56
N PHE A 105 20.65 -3.79 14.13
CA PHE A 105 20.63 -5.17 13.62
C PHE A 105 21.32 -5.33 12.26
N LEU A 106 21.24 -4.33 11.38
CA LEU A 106 21.92 -4.37 10.07
C LEU A 106 23.44 -4.40 10.23
N ASN A 107 23.99 -3.79 11.28
CA ASN A 107 25.41 -3.81 11.60
C ASN A 107 25.90 -5.14 12.17
N LEU A 108 25.00 -6.05 12.57
CA LEU A 108 25.35 -7.41 12.99
C LEU A 108 25.56 -8.37 11.81
N ARG A 109 25.29 -7.93 10.57
CA ARG A 109 25.46 -8.76 9.38
C ARG A 109 26.93 -9.02 9.11
N SER A 110 27.27 -10.25 8.77
CA SER A 110 28.61 -10.62 8.32
C SER A 110 28.97 -10.02 6.95
N THR A 111 27.99 -9.81 6.08
CA THR A 111 28.17 -9.21 4.76
C THR A 111 27.37 -7.92 4.63
N CYS A 112 28.08 -6.79 4.52
CA CYS A 112 27.52 -5.45 4.41
C CYS A 112 27.38 -5.00 2.95
N ILE A 113 26.77 -5.85 2.10
CA ILE A 113 26.49 -5.53 0.69
C ILE A 113 24.98 -5.67 0.45
N PRO A 114 24.25 -4.58 0.15
CA PRO A 114 24.69 -3.18 0.21
C PRO A 114 25.00 -2.74 1.65
N SER A 115 25.71 -1.61 1.78
CA SER A 115 26.10 -1.07 3.08
C SER A 115 24.88 -0.80 3.98
N THR A 116 25.08 -0.86 5.30
CA THR A 116 24.04 -0.51 6.28
C THR A 116 23.46 0.87 5.97
N GLN A 117 24.32 1.88 5.75
CA GLN A 117 23.88 3.23 5.42
C GLN A 117 22.96 3.27 4.18
N CYS A 118 23.31 2.54 3.12
CA CYS A 118 22.48 2.49 1.92
C CYS A 118 21.07 1.95 2.23
N ILE A 119 20.96 0.90 3.04
CA ILE A 119 19.65 0.34 3.42
C ILE A 119 18.89 1.33 4.31
N VAL A 120 19.57 1.99 5.26
CA VAL A 120 18.99 3.01 6.13
C VAL A 120 18.48 4.22 5.35
N ASP A 121 19.22 4.72 4.38
CA ASP A 121 18.81 5.83 3.51
C ASP A 121 17.56 5.47 2.68
N LEU A 122 17.50 4.23 2.17
CA LEU A 122 16.34 3.72 1.45
C LEU A 122 15.12 3.54 2.38
N MET A 123 15.32 3.07 3.62
CA MET A 123 14.27 3.01 4.63
C MET A 123 13.72 4.40 4.94
N GLU A 124 14.62 5.36 5.19
CA GLU A 124 14.26 6.74 5.48
C GLU A 124 13.49 7.36 4.32
N THR A 125 13.88 7.09 3.08
CA THR A 125 13.16 7.50 1.86
C THR A 125 11.73 6.94 1.86
N VAL A 126 11.55 5.64 2.14
CA VAL A 126 10.21 5.03 2.19
C VAL A 126 9.34 5.66 3.29
N LEU A 127 9.92 5.99 4.45
CA LEU A 127 9.20 6.60 5.58
C LEU A 127 8.85 8.08 5.31
N LYS A 128 9.81 8.89 4.85
CA LYS A 128 9.64 10.34 4.60
C LYS A 128 8.77 10.64 3.38
N PHE A 129 8.78 9.80 2.35
CA PHE A 129 7.99 10.01 1.13
C PHE A 129 6.73 9.14 1.09
N ASN A 130 6.21 8.78 2.26
CA ASN A 130 4.96 8.05 2.42
C ASN A 130 3.74 8.98 2.35
N TYR A 131 3.46 9.47 1.14
CA TYR A 131 2.27 10.25 0.85
C TYR A 131 1.12 9.36 0.39
N PHE A 132 -0.11 9.75 0.70
CA PHE A 132 -1.31 9.07 0.23
C PHE A 132 -2.49 10.03 0.08
N LEU A 133 -3.43 9.62 -0.77
CA LEU A 133 -4.68 10.32 -1.00
C LEU A 133 -5.75 9.80 -0.02
N PHE A 134 -6.44 10.71 0.67
CA PHE A 134 -7.64 10.41 1.44
C PHE A 134 -8.73 11.43 1.13
N GLY A 135 -9.89 10.95 0.68
CA GLY A 135 -10.89 11.85 0.09
C GLY A 135 -10.33 12.51 -1.17
N SER A 136 -10.08 13.83 -1.12
CA SER A 136 -9.42 14.54 -2.22
C SER A 136 -8.07 15.17 -1.86
N ASP A 137 -7.63 14.97 -0.63
CA ASP A 137 -6.49 15.70 -0.09
C ASP A 137 -5.31 14.74 0.05
N PHE A 138 -4.12 15.25 -0.26
CA PHE A 138 -2.88 14.52 -0.06
C PHE A 138 -2.43 14.71 1.38
N TYR A 139 -2.08 13.60 2.01
CA TYR A 139 -1.53 13.56 3.35
C TYR A 139 -0.15 12.95 3.27
N LEU A 140 0.74 13.45 4.12
CA LEU A 140 2.06 12.89 4.35
C LEU A 140 2.07 12.28 5.74
N GLN A 141 2.46 11.01 5.85
CA GLN A 141 2.65 10.39 7.16
C GLN A 141 3.90 10.96 7.83
N ILE A 142 3.74 11.62 8.98
CA ILE A 142 4.84 12.28 9.71
C ILE A 142 5.44 11.42 10.83
N SER A 143 4.79 10.31 11.19
CA SER A 143 5.23 9.38 12.23
C SER A 143 4.63 7.99 12.00
N GLY A 144 5.27 6.94 12.54
CA GLY A 144 4.87 5.56 12.31
C GLY A 144 5.19 5.09 10.90
N THR A 145 5.07 3.81 10.64
CA THR A 145 5.17 3.24 9.29
C THR A 145 3.77 2.93 8.74
N SER A 146 3.52 3.15 7.45
CA SER A 146 2.19 2.86 6.87
C SER A 146 1.94 1.36 6.83
N MET A 147 0.78 0.95 7.35
CA MET A 147 0.23 -0.38 7.07
C MET A 147 -0.03 -0.50 5.56
N GLY A 148 0.64 -1.45 4.91
CA GLY A 148 0.59 -1.63 3.45
C GLY A 148 1.95 -1.49 2.74
N SER A 149 2.93 -0.87 3.40
CA SER A 149 4.33 -0.93 2.94
C SER A 149 4.92 -2.33 3.19
N LYS A 150 5.71 -2.85 2.23
CA LYS A 150 6.31 -4.19 2.31
C LYS A 150 7.33 -4.31 3.45
N MET A 151 8.16 -3.30 3.69
CA MET A 151 9.13 -3.28 4.79
C MET A 151 8.51 -3.03 6.18
N ALA A 152 7.25 -2.56 6.25
CA ALA A 152 6.67 -2.13 7.52
C ALA A 152 6.64 -3.23 8.60
N PRO A 153 6.23 -4.49 8.31
CA PRO A 153 6.26 -5.57 9.29
C PRO A 153 7.65 -5.83 9.86
N SER A 154 8.67 -5.90 9.00
CA SER A 154 10.05 -6.13 9.43
C SER A 154 10.61 -4.98 10.23
N PHE A 155 10.39 -3.76 9.76
CA PHE A 155 10.81 -2.54 10.44
C PHE A 155 10.23 -2.43 11.86
N ALA A 156 8.91 -2.65 12.01
CA ALA A 156 8.27 -2.64 13.32
C ALA A 156 8.76 -3.79 14.22
N SER A 157 8.99 -4.97 13.64
CA SER A 157 9.46 -6.14 14.40
C SER A 157 10.89 -5.97 14.92
N LEU A 158 11.77 -5.32 14.16
CA LEU A 158 13.12 -4.95 14.60
C LEU A 158 13.08 -3.88 15.69
N PHE A 159 12.21 -2.88 15.57
CA PHE A 159 12.02 -1.90 16.63
C PHE A 159 11.57 -2.55 17.95
N CYS A 160 10.61 -3.48 17.89
CA CYS A 160 10.23 -4.28 19.06
C CYS A 160 11.38 -5.16 19.56
N GLY A 161 12.19 -5.76 18.68
CA GLY A 161 13.35 -6.56 19.06
C GLY A 161 14.41 -5.74 19.80
N TYR A 162 14.65 -4.50 19.35
CA TYR A 162 15.53 -3.55 20.03
C TYR A 162 14.97 -3.16 21.40
N PHE A 163 13.68 -2.84 21.49
CA PHE A 163 13.01 -2.60 22.76
C PHE A 163 13.14 -3.81 23.72
N GLU A 164 12.96 -5.03 23.22
CA GLU A 164 13.10 -6.25 24.02
C GLU A 164 14.53 -6.42 24.56
N GLN A 165 15.56 -6.16 23.74
CA GLN A 165 16.94 -6.15 24.22
C GLN A 165 17.17 -5.15 25.34
N GLU A 166 16.63 -3.94 25.21
CA GLU A 166 16.87 -2.85 26.15
C GLU A 166 16.10 -3.00 27.48
N TYR A 167 14.85 -3.46 27.45
CA TYR A 167 13.96 -3.41 28.61
C TYR A 167 13.53 -4.78 29.13
N ILE A 168 13.65 -5.83 28.33
CA ILE A 168 13.36 -7.20 28.78
C ILE A 168 14.64 -7.89 29.19
N TRP A 169 15.65 -7.90 28.32
CA TRP A 169 16.82 -8.78 28.45
C TRP A 169 18.01 -8.19 29.18
N LYS A 170 18.05 -6.87 29.40
CA LYS A 170 19.12 -6.23 30.18
C LYS A 170 19.03 -6.58 31.66
N GLU A 171 20.19 -6.72 32.30
CA GLU A 171 20.34 -7.06 33.72
C GLU A 171 19.65 -6.08 34.69
N HIS A 172 19.43 -4.83 34.25
CA HIS A 172 18.75 -3.82 35.05
C HIS A 172 17.23 -4.04 35.14
N ASN A 173 16.65 -4.98 34.38
CA ASN A 173 15.24 -5.35 34.51
C ASN A 173 15.02 -6.18 35.79
N PRO A 174 14.40 -5.62 36.85
CA PRO A 174 14.21 -6.34 38.11
C PRO A 174 13.24 -7.51 37.99
N TYR A 175 12.51 -7.60 36.88
CA TYR A 175 11.50 -8.62 36.63
C TYR A 175 12.01 -9.77 35.77
N LEU A 176 13.24 -9.70 35.25
CA LEU A 176 13.79 -10.69 34.32
C LEU A 176 13.68 -12.13 34.83
N GLN A 177 13.96 -12.36 36.13
CA GLN A 177 13.87 -13.67 36.77
C GLN A 177 12.47 -14.31 36.76
N TYR A 178 11.41 -13.51 36.60
CA TYR A 178 10.03 -13.98 36.59
C TYR A 178 9.53 -14.31 35.17
N ILE A 179 10.23 -13.86 34.14
CA ILE A 179 9.83 -14.01 32.74
C ILE A 179 10.44 -15.28 32.17
N THR A 180 9.61 -16.17 31.64
CA THR A 180 10.08 -17.36 30.93
C THR A 180 9.35 -17.54 29.60
N HIS A 181 10.02 -18.13 28.61
CA HIS A 181 9.44 -18.46 27.31
C HIS A 181 8.80 -17.27 26.57
N TRP A 182 9.42 -16.09 26.64
CA TRP A 182 8.95 -14.89 25.92
C TRP A 182 9.02 -15.07 24.41
N ARG A 183 7.88 -14.90 23.77
CA ARG A 183 7.69 -15.12 22.34
C ARG A 183 6.76 -14.07 21.77
N ARG A 184 7.02 -13.64 20.53
CA ARG A 184 6.31 -12.55 19.87
C ARG A 184 6.07 -12.87 18.40
N TYR A 185 4.82 -12.73 18.01
CA TYR A 185 4.37 -12.71 16.64
C TYR A 185 3.94 -11.28 16.29
N ILE A 186 4.84 -10.51 15.67
CA ILE A 186 4.62 -9.09 15.35
C ILE A 186 4.25 -8.27 16.60
N ASP A 187 2.96 -7.98 16.83
CA ASP A 187 2.38 -7.22 17.93
C ASP A 187 1.86 -8.09 19.07
N ASP A 188 1.57 -9.37 18.82
CA ASP A 188 1.10 -10.33 19.83
C ASP A 188 2.29 -10.96 20.57
N ILE A 189 2.31 -10.85 21.90
CA ILE A 189 3.34 -11.42 22.78
C ILE A 189 2.71 -12.50 23.66
N PHE A 190 3.43 -13.60 23.86
CA PHE A 190 3.13 -14.66 24.81
C PHE A 190 4.34 -14.93 25.69
N PHE A 191 4.13 -15.11 26.98
CA PHE A 191 5.15 -15.57 27.91
C PHE A 191 4.53 -16.24 29.14
N VAL A 192 5.37 -16.98 29.88
CA VAL A 192 5.00 -17.60 31.15
C VAL A 192 5.64 -16.81 32.29
N TRP A 193 4.81 -16.40 33.25
CA TRP A 193 5.22 -15.61 34.40
C TRP A 193 5.23 -16.43 35.68
N ARG A 194 6.36 -16.42 36.40
CA ARG A 194 6.58 -17.18 37.64
C ARG A 194 6.40 -16.37 38.93
N GLY A 195 6.27 -15.04 38.82
CA GLY A 195 6.06 -14.17 39.98
C GLY A 195 4.60 -14.13 40.42
N THR A 196 4.34 -13.37 41.48
CA THR A 196 2.98 -13.07 41.94
C THR A 196 2.22 -12.19 40.95
N GLU A 197 0.89 -12.18 41.06
CA GLU A 197 0.03 -11.29 40.26
C GLU A 197 0.38 -9.80 40.47
N ASN A 198 0.72 -9.40 41.69
CA ASN A 198 1.11 -8.02 41.98
C ASN A 198 2.40 -7.63 41.26
N GLN A 199 3.39 -8.52 41.25
CA GLN A 199 4.63 -8.30 40.50
C GLN A 199 4.37 -8.25 38.99
N LEU A 200 3.42 -9.05 38.48
CA LEU A 200 3.02 -8.99 37.07
C LEU A 200 2.40 -7.64 36.71
N LYS A 201 1.52 -7.09 37.56
CA LYS A 201 0.93 -5.75 37.38
C LYS A 201 1.98 -4.64 37.44
N LEU A 202 2.96 -4.77 38.34
CA LEU A 202 4.10 -3.84 38.39
C LEU A 202 4.98 -3.94 37.14
N PHE A 203 5.23 -5.15 36.64
CA PHE A 203 5.94 -5.36 35.38
C PHE A 203 5.18 -4.74 34.18
N HIS A 204 3.87 -4.91 34.12
CA HIS A 204 3.03 -4.27 33.10
C HIS A 204 3.08 -2.74 33.17
N THR A 205 3.14 -2.18 34.38
CA THR A 205 3.34 -0.74 34.58
C THR A 205 4.73 -0.31 34.09
N TYR A 206 5.78 -1.04 34.48
CA TYR A 206 7.15 -0.82 34.00
C TYR A 206 7.26 -0.81 32.48
N MET A 207 6.62 -1.77 31.79
CA MET A 207 6.59 -1.84 30.33
C MET A 207 5.97 -0.59 29.70
N ASN A 208 4.85 -0.11 30.25
CA ASN A 208 4.14 1.07 29.76
C ASN A 208 4.81 2.40 30.13
N THR A 209 5.76 2.41 31.07
CA THR A 209 6.56 3.59 31.42
C THR A 209 7.94 3.60 30.76
N SER A 210 8.42 2.46 30.26
CA SER A 210 9.78 2.30 29.70
C SER A 210 9.97 3.00 28.35
N SER A 211 8.91 3.14 27.56
CA SER A 211 8.93 3.88 26.30
C SER A 211 7.70 4.78 26.17
N PRO A 212 7.86 6.03 25.72
CA PRO A 212 6.73 6.91 25.45
C PRO A 212 5.92 6.48 24.22
N ASN A 213 6.47 5.60 23.38
CA ASN A 213 5.88 5.22 22.09
C ASN A 213 5.10 3.91 22.14
N LEU A 214 5.56 2.92 22.90
CA LEU A 214 4.92 1.62 22.96
C LEU A 214 3.99 1.52 24.16
N ARG A 215 2.75 1.09 23.89
CA ARG A 215 1.75 0.76 24.91
C ARG A 215 1.36 -0.70 24.78
N PHE A 216 1.21 -1.35 25.92
CA PHE A 216 0.95 -2.78 26.02
C PHE A 216 -0.37 -2.98 26.79
N THR A 217 -1.28 -3.74 26.20
CA THR A 217 -2.37 -4.36 26.94
C THR A 217 -1.91 -5.71 27.47
N MET A 218 -2.53 -6.21 28.54
CA MET A 218 -2.14 -7.47 29.17
C MET A 218 -3.36 -8.25 29.63
N GLU A 219 -3.39 -9.53 29.28
CA GLU A 219 -4.32 -10.52 29.80
C GLU A 219 -3.50 -11.68 30.39
N PHE A 220 -3.93 -12.21 31.53
CA PHE A 220 -3.24 -13.31 32.20
C PHE A 220 -4.23 -14.27 32.85
N SER A 221 -3.85 -15.54 32.92
CA SER A 221 -4.66 -16.62 33.48
C SER A 221 -3.79 -17.77 33.94
N THR A 222 -4.23 -18.48 34.97
CA THR A 222 -3.56 -19.70 35.47
C THR A 222 -4.00 -20.97 34.74
N HIS A 223 -5.10 -20.92 33.98
CA HIS A 223 -5.73 -22.10 33.38
C HIS A 223 -5.61 -22.13 31.86
N GLN A 224 -5.94 -21.04 31.18
CA GLN A 224 -5.97 -20.98 29.72
C GLN A 224 -5.76 -19.57 29.18
N MET A 225 -5.18 -19.47 27.99
CA MET A 225 -4.90 -18.21 27.31
C MET A 225 -5.02 -18.34 25.80
N SER A 226 -5.60 -17.34 25.13
CA SER A 226 -5.64 -17.31 23.66
C SER A 226 -4.40 -16.62 23.10
N PHE A 227 -3.72 -17.25 22.14
CA PHE A 227 -2.61 -16.65 21.41
C PHE A 227 -2.71 -17.04 19.94
N LEU A 228 -2.64 -16.06 19.01
CA LEU A 228 -2.91 -16.29 17.58
C LEU A 228 -4.27 -16.96 17.35
N ASP A 229 -4.27 -18.12 16.68
CA ASP A 229 -5.44 -18.92 16.33
C ASP A 229 -5.70 -20.08 17.31
N ILE A 230 -4.99 -20.11 18.45
CA ILE A 230 -5.03 -21.23 19.41
C ILE A 230 -5.45 -20.78 20.81
N LEU A 231 -6.16 -21.67 21.50
CA LEU A 231 -6.42 -21.59 22.93
C LEU A 231 -5.44 -22.54 23.60
N ILE A 232 -4.50 -21.98 24.34
CA ILE A 232 -3.51 -22.69 25.12
C ILE A 232 -4.17 -22.98 26.48
N TYR A 233 -4.16 -24.21 26.92
CA TYR A 233 -4.69 -24.61 28.22
C TYR A 233 -3.69 -25.46 28.98
N ARG A 234 -3.85 -25.47 30.30
CA ARG A 234 -3.03 -26.26 31.19
C ARG A 234 -3.48 -27.72 31.20
N ASP A 235 -2.54 -28.63 30.96
CA ASP A 235 -2.74 -30.08 31.06
C ASP A 235 -1.69 -30.66 32.01
N GLY A 236 -2.00 -30.62 33.31
CA GLY A 236 -1.06 -30.95 34.39
C GLY A 236 0.16 -30.02 34.40
N ASN A 237 1.34 -30.59 34.14
CA ASN A 237 2.62 -29.87 34.05
C ASN A 237 2.98 -29.45 32.61
N LYS A 238 2.09 -29.68 31.64
CA LYS A 238 2.30 -29.35 30.23
C LYS A 238 1.23 -28.40 29.73
N LEU A 239 1.43 -27.90 28.51
CA LEU A 239 0.50 -27.04 27.79
C LEU A 239 -0.16 -27.81 26.65
N GLY A 240 -1.48 -27.87 26.68
CA GLY A 240 -2.32 -28.33 25.59
C GLY A 240 -2.79 -27.17 24.72
N THR A 241 -3.24 -27.47 23.50
CA THR A 241 -3.77 -26.48 22.57
C THR A 241 -5.05 -26.97 21.91
N THR A 242 -6.01 -26.07 21.72
CA THR A 242 -7.25 -26.31 20.96
C THR A 242 -7.56 -25.09 20.09
N LEU A 243 -8.56 -25.19 19.21
CA LEU A 243 -8.88 -24.11 18.26
C LEU A 243 -9.53 -22.93 18.99
N TYR A 244 -8.95 -21.73 18.87
CA TYR A 244 -9.59 -20.51 19.35
C TYR A 244 -10.44 -19.87 18.24
N ARG A 245 -11.66 -19.45 18.60
CA ARG A 245 -12.55 -18.66 17.73
C ARG A 245 -13.08 -17.47 18.50
N LYS A 246 -13.00 -16.28 17.89
CA LYS A 246 -13.60 -15.07 18.45
C LYS A 246 -15.13 -15.21 18.43
N ALA A 247 -15.81 -14.68 19.43
CA ALA A 247 -17.27 -14.72 19.51
C ALA A 247 -17.98 -14.05 18.31
N THR A 248 -17.28 -13.16 17.61
CA THR A 248 -17.78 -12.47 16.41
C THR A 248 -17.51 -13.22 15.10
N ASP A 249 -16.80 -14.36 15.13
CA ASP A 249 -16.52 -15.16 13.95
C ASP A 249 -17.82 -15.75 13.39
N ARG A 250 -18.15 -15.36 12.17
CA ARG A 250 -19.28 -15.91 11.42
C ARG A 250 -18.75 -16.97 10.49
N ASN A 251 -19.55 -18.01 10.24
CA ASN A 251 -19.24 -19.11 9.32
C ASN A 251 -18.97 -18.61 7.87
N SER A 252 -17.77 -18.07 7.65
CA SER A 252 -17.31 -17.34 6.47
C SER A 252 -16.73 -18.26 5.40
N ILE A 253 -16.86 -19.58 5.61
CA ILE A 253 -16.47 -20.62 4.67
C ILE A 253 -17.17 -20.35 3.33
N LEU A 254 -16.43 -20.52 2.23
CA LEU A 254 -16.97 -20.35 0.88
C LEU A 254 -18.20 -21.24 0.67
N HIS A 255 -19.31 -20.73 0.13
CA HIS A 255 -20.52 -21.57 -0.09
C HIS A 255 -20.28 -22.71 -1.10
N GLY A 256 -20.77 -23.92 -0.81
CA GLY A 256 -20.57 -25.14 -1.60
C GLY A 256 -21.16 -25.05 -3.02
N GLN A 257 -22.27 -24.34 -3.18
CA GLN A 257 -22.89 -24.07 -4.48
C GLN A 257 -22.28 -22.88 -5.24
N SER A 258 -21.28 -22.20 -4.68
CA SER A 258 -20.65 -21.08 -5.37
C SER A 258 -19.96 -21.51 -6.68
N TYR A 259 -19.87 -20.57 -7.63
CA TYR A 259 -19.29 -20.76 -8.97
C TYR A 259 -17.75 -20.84 -8.98
N HIS A 260 -17.15 -21.31 -7.89
CA HIS A 260 -15.71 -21.53 -7.79
C HIS A 260 -15.32 -22.91 -8.33
N PRO A 261 -14.06 -23.09 -8.79
CA PRO A 261 -13.57 -24.38 -9.27
C PRO A 261 -13.80 -25.51 -8.25
N VAL A 262 -14.28 -26.66 -8.74
CA VAL A 262 -14.53 -27.85 -7.90
C VAL A 262 -13.30 -28.29 -7.10
N PRO A 263 -12.06 -28.30 -7.65
CA PRO A 263 -10.87 -28.65 -6.87
C PRO A 263 -10.65 -27.75 -5.65
N LEU A 264 -10.92 -26.44 -5.78
CA LEU A 264 -10.83 -25.52 -4.65
C LEU A 264 -11.84 -25.91 -3.56
N LYS A 265 -13.11 -26.13 -3.94
CA LYS A 265 -14.16 -26.53 -2.99
C LYS A 265 -13.85 -27.86 -2.31
N LYS A 266 -13.33 -28.86 -3.03
CA LYS A 266 -12.90 -30.14 -2.46
C LYS A 266 -11.72 -30.00 -1.49
N SER A 267 -10.80 -29.08 -1.76
CA SER A 267 -9.61 -28.86 -0.92
C SER A 267 -9.91 -28.15 0.41
N LEU A 268 -11.00 -27.38 0.51
CA LEU A 268 -11.33 -26.60 1.69
C LEU A 268 -11.60 -27.46 2.94
N PRO A 269 -12.45 -28.51 2.90
CA PRO A 269 -12.59 -29.43 4.03
C PRO A 269 -11.25 -30.05 4.43
N ILE A 270 -10.45 -30.51 3.47
CA ILE A 270 -9.14 -31.13 3.71
C ILE A 270 -8.21 -30.18 4.48
N SER A 271 -8.11 -28.92 4.06
CA SER A 271 -7.23 -27.95 4.71
C SER A 271 -7.72 -27.55 6.11
N GLN A 272 -9.03 -27.46 6.33
CA GLN A 272 -9.59 -27.11 7.64
C GLN A 272 -9.47 -28.26 8.65
N PHE A 273 -9.76 -29.51 8.27
CA PHE A 273 -9.53 -30.66 9.17
C PHE A 273 -8.04 -30.85 9.46
N SER A 274 -7.16 -30.65 8.48
CA SER A 274 -5.71 -30.63 8.71
C SER A 274 -5.30 -29.54 9.72
N ARG A 275 -5.91 -28.35 9.65
CA ARG A 275 -5.66 -27.26 10.61
C ARG A 275 -6.07 -27.67 12.02
N ILE A 276 -7.28 -28.22 12.20
CA ILE A 276 -7.74 -28.69 13.51
C ILE A 276 -6.82 -29.77 14.05
N ARG A 277 -6.43 -30.76 13.22
CA ARG A 277 -5.55 -31.84 13.66
C ARG A 277 -4.15 -31.37 14.05
N ARG A 278 -3.64 -30.29 13.45
CA ARG A 278 -2.36 -29.69 13.86
C ARG A 278 -2.47 -28.93 15.18
N ILE A 279 -3.62 -28.29 15.42
CA ILE A 279 -3.84 -27.44 16.58
C ILE A 279 -4.21 -28.24 17.82
N CYS A 280 -5.15 -29.19 17.72
CA CYS A 280 -5.66 -29.94 18.87
C CYS A 280 -4.60 -30.91 19.42
N SER A 281 -4.26 -30.77 20.71
CA SER A 281 -3.33 -31.67 21.39
C SER A 281 -3.97 -33.00 21.76
N SER A 282 -5.24 -32.99 22.17
CA SER A 282 -6.00 -34.20 22.50
C SER A 282 -6.85 -34.68 21.33
N ASP A 283 -7.11 -35.99 21.27
CA ASP A 283 -8.06 -36.55 20.31
C ASP A 283 -9.49 -36.09 20.64
N GLU A 284 -9.84 -35.90 21.91
CA GLU A 284 -11.16 -35.40 22.33
C GLU A 284 -11.44 -33.99 21.79
N ASP A 285 -10.47 -33.08 21.92
CA ASP A 285 -10.55 -31.75 21.32
C ASP A 285 -10.68 -31.82 19.81
N PHE A 286 -9.90 -32.70 19.17
CA PHE A 286 -9.97 -32.89 17.72
C PHE A 286 -11.36 -33.33 17.27
N HIS A 287 -12.00 -34.28 17.96
CA HIS A 287 -13.35 -34.74 17.63
C HIS A 287 -14.37 -33.61 17.85
N THR A 288 -14.32 -32.93 18.99
CA THR A 288 -15.22 -31.81 19.33
C THR A 288 -15.15 -30.69 18.28
N GLN A 289 -13.94 -30.27 17.92
CA GLN A 289 -13.73 -29.23 16.90
C GLN A 289 -14.09 -29.71 15.49
N SER A 290 -13.90 -31.01 15.21
CA SER A 290 -14.28 -31.63 13.93
C SER A 290 -15.80 -31.68 13.74
N ASP A 291 -16.56 -31.99 14.79
CA ASP A 291 -18.02 -32.00 14.75
C ASP A 291 -18.58 -30.59 14.49
N ASP A 292 -18.03 -29.58 15.16
CA ASP A 292 -18.39 -28.18 14.89
C ASP A 292 -18.06 -27.77 13.44
N LEU A 293 -16.88 -28.16 12.93
CA LEU A 293 -16.47 -27.84 11.56
C LEU A 293 -17.37 -28.53 10.52
N GLU A 294 -17.75 -29.78 10.76
CA GLU A 294 -18.68 -30.52 9.92
C GLU A 294 -20.04 -29.81 9.85
N ARG A 295 -20.61 -29.44 11.00
CA ARG A 295 -21.85 -28.65 11.07
C ARG A 295 -21.74 -27.37 10.24
N ARG A 296 -20.63 -26.64 10.38
CA ARG A 296 -20.39 -25.40 9.61
C ARG A 296 -20.30 -25.64 8.10
N PHE A 297 -19.65 -26.72 7.64
CA PHE A 297 -19.63 -27.05 6.22
C PHE A 297 -21.02 -27.43 5.68
N ARG A 298 -21.83 -28.13 6.49
CA ARG A 298 -23.22 -28.49 6.15
C ARG A 298 -24.10 -27.25 6.00
N GLU A 299 -24.01 -26.29 6.92
CA GLU A 299 -24.68 -24.99 6.82
C GLU A 299 -24.30 -24.22 5.54
N ARG A 300 -23.11 -24.47 4.99
CA ARG A 300 -22.62 -23.87 3.74
C ARG A 300 -22.87 -24.76 2.52
N GLN A 301 -23.74 -25.77 2.66
CA GLN A 301 -24.20 -26.66 1.59
C GLN A 301 -23.06 -27.42 0.87
N TYR A 302 -22.05 -27.87 1.61
CA TYR A 302 -21.06 -28.80 1.08
C TYR A 302 -21.62 -30.22 0.98
N LYS A 303 -21.12 -30.97 -0.01
CA LYS A 303 -21.44 -32.39 -0.16
C LYS A 303 -20.87 -33.19 1.02
N LEU A 304 -21.70 -34.03 1.63
CA LEU A 304 -21.31 -34.85 2.79
C LEU A 304 -20.08 -35.71 2.47
N ASP A 305 -20.04 -36.36 1.31
CA ASP A 305 -18.89 -37.19 0.91
C ASP A 305 -17.55 -36.45 0.97
N TRP A 306 -17.52 -35.16 0.63
CA TRP A 306 -16.30 -34.36 0.68
C TRP A 306 -15.87 -34.05 2.12
N ILE A 307 -16.85 -33.82 2.99
CA ILE A 307 -16.62 -33.56 4.42
C ILE A 307 -16.15 -34.84 5.09
N SER A 308 -16.90 -35.93 4.96
CA SER A 308 -16.61 -37.23 5.60
C SER A 308 -15.32 -37.85 5.07
N SER A 309 -15.00 -37.69 3.78
CA SER A 309 -13.71 -38.12 3.24
C SER A 309 -12.54 -37.31 3.79
N ALA A 310 -12.72 -36.00 4.00
CA ALA A 310 -11.68 -35.15 4.57
C ALA A 310 -11.47 -35.43 6.05
N ARG A 311 -12.55 -35.61 6.83
CA ARG A 311 -12.51 -35.95 8.25
C ARG A 311 -11.77 -37.27 8.50
N ARG A 312 -12.20 -38.36 7.85
CA ARG A 312 -11.56 -39.69 7.94
C ARG A 312 -10.07 -39.67 7.65
N ARG A 313 -9.63 -38.80 6.73
CA ARG A 313 -8.21 -38.66 6.39
C ARG A 313 -7.36 -38.22 7.59
N PHE A 314 -7.90 -37.44 8.52
CA PHE A 314 -7.15 -36.88 9.65
C PHE A 314 -7.47 -37.53 10.99
N GLU A 315 -8.55 -38.32 11.11
CA GLU A 315 -8.83 -39.15 12.29
C GLU A 315 -7.70 -40.14 12.58
N GLY A 316 -7.14 -40.78 11.55
CA GLY A 316 -6.05 -41.76 11.71
C GLY A 316 -4.63 -41.19 11.77
N ILE A 317 -4.47 -39.86 11.71
CA ILE A 317 -3.15 -39.20 11.73
C ILE A 317 -2.93 -38.60 13.12
N SER A 318 -1.75 -38.67 13.71
CA SER A 318 -1.45 -37.98 14.99
C SER A 318 -1.16 -36.48 14.79
N GLN A 319 -1.32 -35.66 15.84
CA GLN A 319 -0.91 -34.24 15.79
C GLN A 319 0.55 -34.12 15.36
N ALA A 320 1.45 -34.93 15.96
CA ALA A 320 2.87 -34.97 15.61
C ALA A 320 3.10 -35.28 14.13
N GLY A 321 2.37 -36.25 13.56
CA GLY A 321 2.43 -36.57 12.13
C GLY A 321 1.98 -35.41 11.24
N CYS A 322 1.01 -34.61 11.70
CA CYS A 322 0.53 -33.45 10.95
C CYS A 322 1.43 -32.20 11.10
N LEU A 323 2.21 -32.11 12.18
CA LEU A 323 3.18 -31.03 12.44
C LEU A 323 4.51 -31.22 11.70
N GLN A 324 4.78 -32.42 11.20
CA GLN A 324 5.93 -32.67 10.34
C GLN A 324 5.77 -31.93 9.01
N THR A 325 6.71 -31.05 8.70
CA THR A 325 6.83 -30.47 7.37
C THR A 325 7.26 -31.57 6.40
N SER A 326 6.42 -31.88 5.42
CA SER A 326 6.87 -32.65 4.26
C SER A 326 8.14 -32.01 3.71
N LYS A 327 9.21 -32.79 3.56
CA LYS A 327 10.39 -32.33 2.80
C LYS A 327 9.86 -31.87 1.44
N LYS A 328 10.18 -30.63 1.06
CA LYS A 328 9.87 -30.15 -0.29
C LYS A 328 10.62 -31.04 -1.25
N ASP A 329 9.88 -31.74 -2.11
CA ASP A 329 10.45 -32.49 -3.21
C ASP A 329 11.31 -31.53 -4.04
N PRO A 330 12.55 -31.87 -4.46
CA PRO A 330 13.33 -31.03 -5.37
C PRO A 330 12.56 -30.60 -6.64
N ALA A 331 11.54 -31.37 -7.05
CA ALA A 331 10.59 -31.01 -8.09
C ALA A 331 9.72 -29.76 -7.80
N GLU A 332 9.65 -29.29 -6.54
CA GLU A 332 8.97 -28.06 -6.11
C GLU A 332 9.77 -26.78 -6.39
N GLN A 333 11.03 -26.87 -6.81
CA GLN A 333 11.80 -25.72 -7.32
C GLN A 333 11.39 -25.31 -8.76
N ARG A 334 10.30 -25.86 -9.30
CA ARG A 334 9.72 -25.43 -10.57
C ARG A 334 9.21 -24.00 -10.48
N LEU A 335 9.58 -23.19 -11.46
CA LEU A 335 9.04 -21.84 -11.63
C LEU A 335 7.52 -21.89 -11.85
N ASN A 336 6.81 -20.91 -11.29
CA ASN A 336 5.36 -20.78 -11.48
C ASN A 336 5.07 -19.84 -12.66
N CYS A 337 4.38 -20.34 -13.68
CA CYS A 337 3.81 -19.52 -14.74
C CYS A 337 2.40 -19.08 -14.31
N ILE A 338 2.28 -17.81 -13.89
CA ILE A 338 1.02 -17.26 -13.36
C ILE A 338 0.19 -16.66 -14.50
N VAL A 339 -0.93 -17.31 -14.83
CA VAL A 339 -1.88 -16.87 -15.88
C VAL A 339 -3.27 -16.62 -15.30
N GLN A 340 -4.10 -15.80 -15.96
CA GLN A 340 -5.49 -15.62 -15.50
C GLN A 340 -6.31 -16.90 -15.74
N TYR A 341 -7.17 -17.27 -14.78
CA TYR A 341 -8.10 -18.37 -14.96
C TYR A 341 -9.05 -18.08 -16.12
N SER A 342 -9.13 -19.02 -17.05
CA SER A 342 -10.07 -19.05 -18.16
C SER A 342 -10.52 -20.50 -18.35
N PRO A 343 -11.76 -20.76 -18.80
CA PRO A 343 -12.20 -22.10 -19.19
C PRO A 343 -11.24 -22.77 -20.19
N LEU A 344 -10.55 -21.98 -21.03
CA LEU A 344 -9.56 -22.46 -21.99
C LEU A 344 -8.15 -22.64 -21.39
N GLY A 345 -7.94 -22.28 -20.13
CA GLY A 345 -6.63 -22.33 -19.47
C GLY A 345 -6.01 -23.73 -19.42
N HIS A 346 -6.83 -24.78 -19.42
CA HIS A 346 -6.34 -26.16 -19.52
C HIS A 346 -5.66 -26.44 -20.86
N ARG A 347 -6.14 -25.83 -21.97
CA ARG A 347 -5.49 -25.94 -23.28
C ARG A 347 -4.13 -25.24 -23.27
N PHE A 348 -4.03 -24.06 -22.67
CA PHE A 348 -2.75 -23.36 -22.51
C PHE A 348 -1.73 -24.24 -21.77
N LYS A 349 -2.12 -24.86 -20.65
CA LYS A 349 -1.24 -25.78 -19.92
C LYS A 349 -0.78 -26.94 -20.81
N SER A 350 -1.69 -27.56 -21.56
CA SER A 350 -1.36 -28.67 -22.47
C SER A 350 -0.39 -28.25 -23.57
N ILE A 351 -0.64 -27.10 -24.22
CA ILE A 351 0.22 -26.55 -25.27
C ILE A 351 1.62 -26.24 -24.73
N LEU A 352 1.71 -25.59 -23.56
CA LEU A 352 2.99 -25.25 -22.94
C LEU A 352 3.83 -26.50 -22.67
N HIS A 353 3.23 -27.57 -22.15
CA HIS A 353 3.96 -28.82 -21.90
C HIS A 353 4.32 -29.53 -23.21
N LYS A 354 3.41 -29.57 -24.19
CA LYS A 354 3.63 -30.19 -25.51
C LYS A 354 4.80 -29.53 -26.26
N HIS A 355 4.89 -28.20 -26.20
CA HIS A 355 5.89 -27.41 -26.92
C HIS A 355 7.03 -26.91 -26.04
N TRP A 356 7.20 -27.49 -24.84
CA TRP A 356 8.26 -27.09 -23.90
C TRP A 356 9.66 -27.17 -24.50
N HIS A 357 9.90 -28.14 -25.37
CA HIS A 357 11.18 -28.31 -26.07
C HIS A 357 11.61 -27.07 -26.86
N ILE A 358 10.67 -26.25 -27.36
CA ILE A 358 10.96 -25.01 -28.08
C ILE A 358 11.57 -23.99 -27.11
N ILE A 359 10.96 -23.80 -25.94
CA ILE A 359 11.46 -22.87 -24.92
C ILE A 359 12.80 -23.36 -24.36
N ASN A 360 12.93 -24.67 -24.14
CA ASN A 360 14.15 -25.30 -23.64
C ASN A 360 15.33 -25.23 -24.63
N SER A 361 15.06 -24.98 -25.91
CA SER A 361 16.11 -24.80 -26.93
C SER A 361 16.71 -23.39 -26.96
N ASP A 362 16.14 -22.43 -26.20
CA ASP A 362 16.62 -21.06 -26.16
C ASP A 362 17.87 -20.94 -25.26
N PRO A 363 19.05 -20.58 -25.81
CA PRO A 363 20.30 -20.51 -25.06
C PRO A 363 20.33 -19.36 -24.05
N THR A 364 19.42 -18.39 -24.13
CA THR A 364 19.32 -17.26 -23.19
C THR A 364 18.48 -17.57 -21.96
N LEU A 365 17.67 -18.64 -22.00
CA LEU A 365 16.71 -19.01 -20.96
C LEU A 365 17.21 -20.19 -20.10
N THR A 366 18.43 -20.10 -19.60
CA THR A 366 19.10 -21.15 -18.80
C THR A 366 18.49 -21.39 -17.41
N CYS A 367 17.60 -20.52 -16.96
CA CYS A 367 16.98 -20.60 -15.64
C CYS A 367 15.83 -21.63 -15.54
N PHE A 368 15.43 -22.27 -16.64
CA PHE A 368 14.35 -23.26 -16.66
C PHE A 368 14.87 -24.70 -16.84
N SER A 369 15.03 -25.44 -15.74
CA SER A 369 15.40 -26.86 -15.78
C SER A 369 14.21 -27.80 -16.05
N LEU A 370 12.99 -27.35 -15.78
CA LEU A 370 11.75 -28.12 -15.90
C LEU A 370 10.62 -27.22 -16.41
N PRO A 371 9.59 -27.78 -17.09
CA PRO A 371 8.43 -27.01 -17.49
C PRO A 371 7.77 -26.34 -16.28
N PRO A 372 7.45 -25.04 -16.35
CA PRO A 372 6.93 -24.31 -15.23
C PRO A 372 5.53 -24.79 -14.88
N ARG A 373 5.20 -24.72 -13.59
CA ARG A 373 3.86 -25.04 -13.11
C ARG A 373 2.92 -23.91 -13.52
N VAL A 374 1.93 -24.22 -14.35
CA VAL A 374 0.86 -23.26 -14.69
C VAL A 374 -0.06 -23.08 -13.48
N VAL A 375 -0.05 -21.88 -12.91
CA VAL A 375 -0.88 -21.48 -11.77
C VAL A 375 -1.88 -20.42 -12.25
N PHE A 376 -3.15 -20.62 -11.91
CA PHE A 376 -4.19 -19.69 -12.32
C PHE A 376 -4.46 -18.64 -11.24
N LYS A 377 -4.36 -17.36 -11.58
CA LYS A 377 -4.87 -16.25 -10.76
C LYS A 377 -6.29 -15.88 -11.18
N ARG A 378 -7.12 -15.42 -10.23
CA ARG A 378 -8.49 -14.97 -10.52
C ARG A 378 -8.45 -13.79 -11.53
N PRO A 379 -9.21 -13.82 -12.63
CA PRO A 379 -9.32 -12.67 -13.53
C PRO A 379 -10.02 -11.50 -12.82
N PRO A 380 -9.81 -10.25 -13.28
CA PRO A 380 -10.58 -9.10 -12.80
C PRO A 380 -12.07 -9.39 -12.98
N ASN A 381 -12.83 -9.35 -11.88
CA ASN A 381 -14.28 -9.46 -11.93
C ASN A 381 -14.90 -8.06 -12.11
N LEU A 382 -16.21 -7.99 -12.38
CA LEU A 382 -16.93 -6.71 -12.50
C LEU A 382 -16.71 -5.81 -11.27
N ARG A 383 -16.71 -6.35 -10.05
CA ARG A 383 -16.39 -5.56 -8.85
C ARG A 383 -14.98 -4.96 -8.93
N ASN A 384 -13.95 -5.70 -9.34
CA ASN A 384 -12.58 -5.17 -9.47
C ASN A 384 -12.48 -4.10 -10.57
N LEU A 385 -13.31 -4.18 -11.60
CA LEU A 385 -13.34 -3.23 -12.72
C LEU A 385 -14.14 -1.96 -12.39
N LEU A 386 -15.26 -2.13 -11.69
CA LEU A 386 -16.25 -1.09 -11.40
C LEU A 386 -16.00 -0.41 -10.04
N VAL A 387 -15.61 -1.17 -9.03
CA VAL A 387 -15.35 -0.67 -7.68
C VAL A 387 -13.89 -0.23 -7.59
N ARG A 388 -13.70 1.07 -7.49
CA ARG A 388 -12.41 1.70 -7.20
C ARG A 388 -12.49 2.32 -5.81
N ALA A 389 -11.40 2.25 -5.05
CA ALA A 389 -11.30 2.92 -3.75
C ALA A 389 -11.48 4.45 -3.87
N HIS A 390 -11.26 4.98 -5.07
CA HIS A 390 -11.44 6.37 -5.41
C HIS A 390 -12.34 6.48 -6.65
N HIS A 391 -13.44 7.23 -6.58
CA HIS A 391 -14.19 7.64 -7.76
C HIS A 391 -13.37 8.72 -8.49
N PRO A 392 -12.73 8.43 -9.64
CA PRO A 392 -12.26 9.54 -10.46
C PRO A 392 -13.48 10.40 -10.79
N ARG A 393 -13.37 11.74 -10.69
CA ARG A 393 -14.38 12.63 -11.29
C ARG A 393 -14.53 12.20 -12.75
N GLN A 394 -15.62 11.51 -13.08
CA GLN A 394 -15.98 11.39 -14.48
C GLN A 394 -16.25 12.82 -14.96
N PRO A 395 -15.76 13.24 -16.13
CA PRO A 395 -16.32 14.43 -16.76
C PRO A 395 -17.80 14.11 -16.98
N GLU A 396 -18.69 14.78 -16.25
CA GLU A 396 -20.12 14.75 -16.50
C GLU A 396 -20.35 15.22 -17.92
N HIS A 397 -20.55 14.31 -18.88
CA HIS A 397 -21.32 14.56 -20.09
C HIS A 397 -21.68 13.22 -20.75
N PHE A 398 -22.97 13.07 -21.06
CA PHE A 398 -23.60 11.94 -21.75
C PHE A 398 -23.09 11.71 -23.19
N LEU A 399 -22.39 12.68 -23.79
CA LEU A 399 -21.85 12.60 -25.15
C LEU A 399 -20.35 12.26 -25.13
N ARG A 400 -20.00 11.18 -25.84
CA ARG A 400 -18.76 10.39 -25.72
C ARG A 400 -17.42 11.12 -25.95
N GLN A 401 -17.34 12.38 -26.38
CA GLN A 401 -16.06 13.10 -26.48
C GLN A 401 -16.24 14.61 -26.33
N ILE A 402 -15.61 15.21 -25.32
CA ILE A 402 -15.52 16.66 -25.17
C ILE A 402 -14.53 17.18 -26.23
N PRO A 403 -14.91 18.13 -27.11
CA PRO A 403 -14.04 18.62 -28.19
C PRO A 403 -12.85 19.42 -27.64
N GLN A 404 -11.66 18.83 -27.63
CA GLN A 404 -10.45 19.48 -27.11
C GLN A 404 -9.94 20.58 -28.04
N GLY A 405 -9.47 21.70 -27.50
CA GLY A 405 -8.93 22.83 -28.27
C GLY A 405 -9.30 24.22 -27.73
N ASN A 406 -8.82 25.22 -28.44
CA ASN A 406 -9.20 26.63 -28.31
C ASN A 406 -10.28 26.97 -29.34
N TYR A 407 -11.36 27.61 -28.91
CA TYR A 407 -12.54 27.91 -29.72
C TYR A 407 -13.00 29.36 -29.50
N ARG A 408 -13.68 29.92 -30.50
CA ARG A 408 -14.36 31.21 -30.39
C ARG A 408 -15.64 31.03 -29.56
N CYS A 409 -15.99 32.00 -28.70
CA CYS A 409 -17.29 31.99 -28.02
C CYS A 409 -18.43 32.55 -28.89
N GLY A 410 -18.11 33.14 -30.05
CA GLY A 410 -19.08 33.64 -31.04
C GLY A 410 -19.67 35.02 -30.74
N HIS A 411 -19.62 35.48 -29.49
CA HIS A 411 -20.38 36.64 -29.02
C HIS A 411 -19.51 37.74 -28.37
N CYS A 412 -18.20 37.76 -28.65
CA CYS A 412 -17.33 38.81 -28.11
C CYS A 412 -16.36 39.37 -29.15
N ALA A 413 -16.02 40.66 -29.02
CA ALA A 413 -15.10 41.36 -29.91
C ALA A 413 -13.71 40.69 -29.99
N GLN A 414 -13.29 39.95 -28.95
CA GLN A 414 -11.99 39.28 -28.94
C GLN A 414 -11.94 38.00 -29.80
N CYS A 415 -13.09 37.44 -30.19
CA CYS A 415 -13.12 36.26 -31.05
C CYS A 415 -12.38 36.47 -32.38
N ASN A 416 -12.31 37.71 -32.87
CA ASN A 416 -11.66 38.08 -34.12
C ASN A 416 -10.13 37.86 -34.09
N PHE A 417 -9.53 37.79 -32.89
CA PHE A 417 -8.07 37.70 -32.70
C PHE A 417 -7.62 36.29 -32.28
N THR A 418 -8.51 35.31 -32.35
CA THR A 418 -8.21 33.90 -32.09
C THR A 418 -8.80 32.99 -33.16
N SER A 419 -8.27 31.78 -33.28
CA SER A 419 -8.73 30.77 -34.25
C SER A 419 -9.12 29.48 -33.54
N LYS A 420 -10.04 28.73 -34.17
CA LYS A 420 -10.41 27.39 -33.73
C LYS A 420 -9.23 26.45 -34.00
N THR A 421 -8.61 25.90 -32.96
CA THR A 421 -7.47 25.00 -33.11
C THR A 421 -7.41 23.97 -31.98
N LYS A 422 -6.91 22.77 -32.28
CA LYS A 422 -6.64 21.70 -31.29
C LYS A 422 -5.22 21.77 -30.73
N PHE A 423 -4.36 22.60 -31.30
CA PHE A 423 -2.93 22.66 -30.99
C PHE A 423 -2.38 24.08 -31.18
N PHE A 424 -1.21 24.32 -30.61
CA PHE A 424 -0.39 25.49 -30.88
C PHE A 424 1.04 25.04 -31.22
N HIS A 425 1.82 25.92 -31.84
CA HIS A 425 3.21 25.63 -32.14
C HIS A 425 4.13 26.21 -31.06
N HIS A 426 5.17 25.48 -30.72
CA HIS A 426 6.25 26.01 -29.91
C HIS A 426 6.90 27.21 -30.63
N PRO A 427 7.06 28.38 -29.99
CA PRO A 427 7.58 29.59 -30.64
C PRO A 427 8.97 29.41 -31.28
N LEU A 428 9.89 28.74 -30.57
CA LEU A 428 11.27 28.54 -31.04
C LEU A 428 11.45 27.32 -31.97
N THR A 429 10.86 26.17 -31.63
CA THR A 429 11.11 24.90 -32.36
C THR A 429 10.07 24.58 -33.41
N GLY A 430 8.95 25.31 -33.47
CA GLY A 430 7.81 25.00 -34.35
C GLY A 430 7.04 23.72 -33.98
N LYS A 431 7.48 22.96 -32.97
CA LYS A 431 6.88 21.69 -32.56
C LYS A 431 5.41 21.86 -32.20
N LYS A 432 4.57 20.95 -32.71
CA LYS A 432 3.13 20.94 -32.47
C LYS A 432 2.81 20.46 -31.05
N MET A 433 2.04 21.23 -30.29
CA MET A 433 1.62 20.94 -28.91
C MET A 433 0.09 20.97 -28.81
N TYR A 434 -0.51 19.89 -28.29
CA TYR A 434 -1.96 19.73 -28.23
C TYR A 434 -2.58 20.37 -26.97
N ILE A 435 -3.69 21.07 -27.15
CA ILE A 435 -4.44 21.73 -26.08
C ILE A 435 -5.36 20.71 -25.43
N LYS A 436 -5.25 20.55 -24.11
CA LYS A 436 -6.10 19.64 -23.32
C LYS A 436 -7.33 20.39 -22.80
N GLY A 437 -8.53 19.85 -23.06
CA GLY A 437 -9.80 20.46 -22.63
C GLY A 437 -10.38 21.48 -23.63
N VAL A 438 -11.49 22.12 -23.27
CA VAL A 438 -12.18 23.12 -24.12
C VAL A 438 -11.93 24.51 -23.56
N ILE A 439 -11.26 25.35 -24.34
CA ILE A 439 -10.99 26.74 -23.96
C ILE A 439 -11.73 27.66 -24.92
N THR A 440 -12.48 28.60 -24.37
CA THR A 440 -13.19 29.65 -25.12
C THR A 440 -12.85 31.01 -24.53
N CYS A 441 -13.33 32.08 -25.17
CA CYS A 441 -13.13 33.43 -24.65
C CYS A 441 -13.84 33.68 -23.30
N ASN A 442 -14.81 32.85 -22.93
CA ASN A 442 -15.52 32.92 -21.64
C ASN A 442 -14.87 32.04 -20.56
N THR A 443 -13.82 31.28 -20.89
CA THR A 443 -13.17 30.38 -19.94
C THR A 443 -12.34 31.17 -18.92
N ASN A 444 -12.47 30.80 -17.64
CA ASN A 444 -11.71 31.34 -16.51
C ASN A 444 -10.51 30.43 -16.17
N ASN A 445 -9.56 30.94 -15.37
CA ASN A 445 -8.37 30.21 -14.91
C ASN A 445 -7.55 29.65 -16.07
N VAL A 446 -7.18 30.53 -17.00
CA VAL A 446 -6.54 30.15 -18.27
C VAL A 446 -5.10 30.63 -18.32
N ILE A 447 -4.20 29.75 -18.76
CA ILE A 447 -2.91 30.13 -19.34
C ILE A 447 -3.12 30.34 -20.84
N TYR A 448 -2.71 31.51 -21.34
CA TYR A 448 -2.84 31.89 -22.73
C TYR A 448 -1.49 32.33 -23.31
N MET A 449 -1.37 32.15 -24.61
CA MET A 449 -0.24 32.62 -25.40
C MET A 449 -0.70 33.76 -26.30
N LEU A 450 0.02 34.88 -26.28
CA LEU A 450 -0.07 35.93 -27.29
C LEU A 450 1.04 35.73 -28.31
N ARG A 451 0.74 36.01 -29.58
CA ARG A 451 1.70 35.97 -30.68
C ARG A 451 1.73 37.31 -31.39
N CYS A 452 2.96 37.78 -31.60
CA CYS A 452 3.30 38.94 -32.37
C CYS A 452 3.58 38.56 -33.84
N PRO A 453 3.29 39.41 -34.84
CA PRO A 453 3.68 39.16 -36.23
C PRO A 453 5.18 38.92 -36.45
N CYS A 454 6.07 39.47 -35.60
CA CYS A 454 7.52 39.20 -35.69
C CYS A 454 7.95 37.82 -35.15
N GLY A 455 7.01 36.97 -34.74
CA GLY A 455 7.28 35.61 -34.27
C GLY A 455 7.48 35.47 -32.76
N LEU A 456 7.68 36.57 -32.03
CA LEU A 456 7.80 36.53 -30.57
C LEU A 456 6.45 36.17 -29.90
N ALA A 457 6.56 35.48 -28.77
CA ALA A 457 5.41 35.05 -27.98
C ALA A 457 5.48 35.55 -26.53
N TYR A 458 4.31 35.74 -25.93
CA TYR A 458 4.12 36.07 -24.52
C TYR A 458 3.21 35.02 -23.89
N ILE A 459 3.54 34.55 -22.70
CA ILE A 459 2.68 33.69 -21.88
C ILE A 459 2.13 34.50 -20.72
N GLY A 460 0.82 34.40 -20.52
CA GLY A 460 0.16 35.04 -19.39
C GLY A 460 -0.90 34.15 -18.76
N LYS A 461 -1.22 34.42 -17.49
CA LYS A 461 -2.37 33.84 -16.79
C LYS A 461 -3.53 34.81 -16.61
N THR A 462 -4.71 34.26 -16.31
CA THR A 462 -5.86 35.02 -15.80
C THR A 462 -6.77 34.14 -14.95
N THR A 463 -7.25 34.67 -13.82
CA THR A 463 -8.34 34.08 -13.03
C THR A 463 -9.71 34.45 -13.59
N ARG A 464 -9.82 35.61 -14.25
CA ARG A 464 -11.03 36.11 -14.92
C ARG A 464 -11.22 35.48 -16.31
N CYS A 465 -12.36 35.75 -16.95
CA CYS A 465 -12.61 35.31 -18.33
C CYS A 465 -11.48 35.77 -19.26
N LEU A 466 -11.04 34.88 -20.14
CA LEU A 466 -9.99 35.16 -21.11
C LEU A 466 -10.25 36.43 -21.93
N LYS A 467 -11.49 36.67 -22.37
CA LYS A 467 -11.88 37.87 -23.13
C LYS A 467 -11.54 39.18 -22.41
N THR A 468 -11.69 39.23 -21.09
CA THR A 468 -11.42 40.42 -20.29
C THR A 468 -9.93 40.71 -20.28
N ARG A 469 -9.10 39.68 -20.05
CA ARG A 469 -7.65 39.83 -20.04
C ARG A 469 -7.09 40.20 -21.42
N ILE A 470 -7.64 39.66 -22.50
CA ILE A 470 -7.24 40.05 -23.86
C ILE A 470 -7.65 41.49 -24.18
N ALA A 471 -8.80 41.96 -23.70
CA ALA A 471 -9.22 43.35 -23.86
C ALA A 471 -8.25 44.32 -23.21
N GLU A 472 -7.75 44.00 -22.01
CA GLU A 472 -6.74 44.78 -21.30
C GLU A 472 -5.44 44.87 -22.10
N HIS A 473 -4.87 43.74 -22.53
CA HIS A 473 -3.65 43.76 -23.36
C HIS A 473 -3.81 44.64 -24.60
N ARG A 474 -4.95 44.57 -25.29
CA ARG A 474 -5.23 45.41 -26.46
C ARG A 474 -5.40 46.89 -26.10
N SER A 475 -5.97 47.20 -24.95
CA SER A 475 -6.07 48.57 -24.47
C SER A 475 -4.69 49.14 -24.17
N ASN A 476 -3.84 48.36 -23.49
CA ASN A 476 -2.48 48.74 -23.13
C ASN A 476 -1.64 49.00 -24.39
N ILE A 477 -1.76 48.17 -25.43
CA ILE A 477 -1.08 48.40 -26.72
C ILE A 477 -1.57 49.69 -27.39
N ARG A 478 -2.88 49.95 -27.41
CA ARG A 478 -3.43 51.18 -28.03
C ARG A 478 -2.97 52.45 -27.30
N ASN A 479 -2.86 52.37 -25.98
CA ASN A 479 -2.48 53.49 -25.13
C ASN A 479 -0.95 53.57 -24.92
N GLN A 480 -0.17 52.69 -25.54
CA GLN A 480 1.29 52.62 -25.41
C GLN A 480 1.76 52.54 -23.94
N ASP A 481 1.06 51.74 -23.13
CA ASP A 481 1.35 51.55 -21.70
C ASP A 481 2.78 51.04 -21.46
N ASP A 482 3.57 51.81 -20.71
CA ASP A 482 4.98 51.56 -20.42
C ASP A 482 5.21 50.49 -19.33
N LYS A 483 4.14 49.98 -18.71
CA LYS A 483 4.20 48.90 -17.71
C LYS A 483 3.85 47.52 -18.26
N SER A 484 3.38 47.45 -19.51
CA SER A 484 3.01 46.19 -20.15
C SER A 484 4.14 45.73 -21.08
N PRO A 485 4.82 44.60 -20.80
CA PRO A 485 5.88 44.09 -21.68
C PRO A 485 5.42 43.89 -23.13
N VAL A 486 4.14 43.53 -23.31
CA VAL A 486 3.51 43.37 -24.62
C VAL A 486 3.31 44.71 -25.32
N ALA A 487 2.85 45.75 -24.61
CA ALA A 487 2.65 47.07 -25.19
C ALA A 487 4.00 47.73 -25.53
N ILE A 488 4.99 47.67 -24.62
CA ILE A 488 6.36 48.12 -24.86
C ILE A 488 6.92 47.49 -26.14
N HIS A 489 6.76 46.16 -26.29
CA HIS A 489 7.20 45.47 -27.49
C HIS A 489 6.50 45.98 -28.76
N PHE A 490 5.17 46.11 -28.73
CA PHE A 490 4.40 46.57 -29.90
C PHE A 490 4.74 48.01 -30.30
N THR A 491 4.99 48.90 -29.34
CA THR A 491 5.44 50.27 -29.59
C THR A 491 6.83 50.29 -30.21
N LYS A 492 7.80 49.57 -29.62
CA LYS A 492 9.18 49.51 -30.11
C LYS A 492 9.29 48.89 -31.51
N ALA A 493 8.48 47.88 -31.79
CA ALA A 493 8.48 47.19 -33.08
C ALA A 493 7.52 47.83 -34.12
N ALA A 494 6.87 48.95 -33.78
CA ALA A 494 5.88 49.63 -34.63
C ALA A 494 4.76 48.71 -35.15
N HIS A 495 4.29 47.76 -34.32
CA HIS A 495 3.24 46.81 -34.69
C HIS A 495 1.84 47.31 -34.32
N ASN A 496 0.88 47.01 -35.19
CA ASN A 496 -0.52 47.39 -34.96
C ASN A 496 -1.26 46.36 -34.07
N VAL A 497 -2.04 46.83 -33.10
CA VAL A 497 -2.88 46.01 -32.19
C VAL A 497 -3.80 45.01 -32.92
N SER A 498 -4.23 45.33 -34.15
CA SER A 498 -5.06 44.45 -34.98
C SER A 498 -4.35 43.17 -35.42
N THR A 499 -3.01 43.15 -35.40
CA THR A 499 -2.18 42.00 -35.77
C THR A 499 -1.95 41.03 -34.61
N LEU A 500 -2.23 41.44 -33.36
CA LEU A 500 -2.13 40.58 -32.19
C LEU A 500 -3.03 39.35 -32.34
N ARG A 501 -2.48 38.17 -32.05
CA ARG A 501 -3.25 36.92 -31.98
C ARG A 501 -3.08 36.27 -30.62
N TYR A 502 -4.11 35.58 -30.14
CA TYR A 502 -4.04 34.82 -28.90
C TYR A 502 -4.60 33.41 -29.03
N THR A 503 -4.13 32.51 -28.16
CA THR A 503 -4.62 31.14 -28.02
C THR A 503 -4.61 30.75 -26.55
N GLY A 504 -5.73 30.25 -26.03
CA GLY A 504 -5.74 29.59 -24.72
C GLY A 504 -5.04 28.24 -24.84
N ILE A 505 -4.02 28.00 -24.02
CA ILE A 505 -3.16 26.80 -24.13
C ILE A 505 -3.41 25.79 -23.01
N GLU A 506 -3.88 26.25 -21.84
CA GLU A 506 -4.27 25.39 -20.73
C GLU A 506 -5.37 26.05 -19.89
N GLN A 507 -6.39 25.28 -19.51
CA GLN A 507 -7.31 25.66 -18.45
C GLN A 507 -6.91 24.96 -17.16
N VAL A 508 -6.55 25.75 -16.15
CA VAL A 508 -6.25 25.25 -14.82
C VAL A 508 -7.56 25.07 -14.07
N LYS A 509 -7.91 23.81 -13.77
CA LYS A 509 -9.14 23.52 -13.03
C LYS A 509 -8.91 23.76 -11.54
N PRO A 510 -9.86 24.43 -10.85
CA PRO A 510 -9.77 24.57 -9.41
C PRO A 510 -9.81 23.18 -8.73
N PRO A 511 -9.01 22.98 -7.67
CA PRO A 511 -9.07 21.76 -6.88
C PRO A 511 -10.48 21.54 -6.33
N SER A 512 -10.86 20.28 -6.13
CA SER A 512 -12.21 19.89 -5.69
C SER A 512 -12.64 20.43 -4.33
N ARG A 513 -11.71 20.83 -3.47
CA ARG A 513 -11.97 21.28 -2.09
C ARG A 513 -11.37 22.66 -1.77
N GLY A 514 -11.15 23.49 -2.79
CA GLY A 514 -10.50 24.79 -2.63
C GLY A 514 -8.98 24.70 -2.59
N GLY A 515 -8.34 25.87 -2.60
CA GLY A 515 -6.89 26.06 -2.77
C GLY A 515 -6.62 27.36 -3.51
N ASP A 516 -5.42 27.93 -3.35
CA ASP A 516 -5.07 29.16 -4.03
C ASP A 516 -4.86 28.91 -5.54
N ILE A 517 -5.94 29.12 -6.31
CA ILE A 517 -5.94 29.02 -7.77
C ILE A 517 -4.93 29.96 -8.41
N ASN A 518 -4.64 31.10 -7.77
CA ASN A 518 -3.67 32.06 -8.27
C ASN A 518 -2.25 31.53 -8.13
N ALA A 519 -1.91 30.92 -6.99
CA ALA A 519 -0.64 30.23 -6.81
C ALA A 519 -0.45 29.10 -7.83
N LEU A 520 -1.50 28.31 -8.09
CA LEU A 520 -1.45 27.25 -9.10
C LEU A 520 -1.28 27.81 -10.52
N LEU A 521 -1.99 28.89 -10.85
CA LEU A 521 -1.82 29.58 -12.14
C LEU A 521 -0.42 30.17 -12.31
N LEU A 522 0.18 30.74 -11.25
CA LEU A 522 1.56 31.23 -11.27
C LEU A 522 2.55 30.09 -11.55
N ARG A 523 2.40 28.93 -10.90
CA ARG A 523 3.22 27.73 -11.18
C ARG A 523 3.10 27.30 -12.64
N ARG A 524 1.87 27.24 -13.17
CA ARG A 524 1.65 26.84 -14.56
C ARG A 524 2.16 27.88 -15.57
N GLU A 525 2.02 29.17 -15.28
CA GLU A 525 2.57 30.27 -16.07
C GLU A 525 4.10 30.18 -16.16
N ALA A 526 4.79 30.06 -15.03
CA ALA A 526 6.24 29.87 -14.95
C ALA A 526 6.70 28.64 -15.74
N TYR A 527 6.00 27.49 -15.57
CA TYR A 527 6.26 26.28 -16.34
C TYR A 527 6.19 26.53 -17.86
N TRP A 528 5.16 27.24 -18.33
CA TRP A 528 4.99 27.50 -19.77
C TRP A 528 5.95 28.55 -20.31
N ILE A 529 6.30 29.58 -19.54
CA ILE A 529 7.32 30.55 -19.91
C ILE A 529 8.66 29.84 -20.12
N TYR A 530 9.06 28.97 -19.18
CA TYR A 530 10.26 28.16 -19.30
C TYR A 530 10.19 27.18 -20.47
N THR A 531 9.09 26.41 -20.57
CA THR A 531 8.91 25.36 -21.59
C THR A 531 8.93 25.92 -23.01
N LEU A 532 8.36 27.11 -23.22
CA LEU A 532 8.24 27.73 -24.55
C LEU A 532 9.36 28.73 -24.86
N GLY A 533 10.20 29.03 -23.87
CA GLY A 533 11.33 29.95 -24.01
C GLY A 533 10.90 31.38 -24.32
N THR A 534 9.85 31.89 -23.66
CA THR A 534 9.28 33.21 -23.97
C THR A 534 9.88 34.38 -23.18
N LEU A 535 10.96 34.16 -22.44
CA LEU A 535 11.72 35.23 -21.79
C LEU A 535 12.47 36.09 -22.81
N SER A 536 12.50 37.40 -22.57
CA SER A 536 13.32 38.36 -23.30
C SER A 536 14.80 37.94 -23.26
N PRO A 537 15.55 38.04 -24.39
CA PRO A 537 15.17 38.63 -25.67
C PRO A 537 14.46 37.68 -26.66
N ARG A 538 14.29 36.39 -26.30
CA ARG A 538 13.71 35.36 -27.20
C ARG A 538 12.18 35.33 -27.21
N GLY A 539 11.55 36.06 -26.30
CA GLY A 539 10.11 36.31 -26.26
C GLY A 539 9.79 37.63 -25.57
N MET A 540 8.53 37.81 -25.18
CA MET A 540 8.02 39.06 -24.62
C MET A 540 7.82 39.05 -23.09
N ASN A 541 8.08 37.94 -22.40
CA ASN A 541 8.06 37.90 -20.93
C ASN A 541 9.36 38.49 -20.37
N GLU A 542 9.29 39.39 -19.40
CA GLU A 542 10.48 39.96 -18.75
C GLU A 542 11.03 39.04 -17.65
N GLU A 543 10.13 38.53 -16.81
CA GLU A 543 10.44 37.61 -15.71
C GLU A 543 9.26 36.66 -15.44
N PHE A 544 9.47 35.69 -14.56
CA PHE A 544 8.40 34.86 -14.00
C PHE A 544 8.69 34.51 -12.54
N ASP A 545 7.63 34.34 -11.75
CA ASP A 545 7.73 34.13 -10.30
C ASP A 545 7.99 32.65 -9.97
N LEU A 546 9.10 32.37 -9.27
CA LEU A 546 9.46 31.04 -8.77
C LEU A 546 9.03 30.80 -7.31
N ARG A 547 8.64 31.84 -6.57
CA ARG A 547 8.16 31.71 -5.17
C ARG A 547 7.02 30.71 -5.01
N PRO A 548 6.11 30.53 -5.98
CA PRO A 548 5.08 29.50 -5.87
C PRO A 548 5.64 28.07 -5.78
N PHE A 549 6.87 27.79 -6.21
CA PHE A 549 7.48 26.45 -6.13
C PHE A 549 8.27 26.20 -4.85
N LEU A 550 8.57 27.27 -4.11
CA LEU A 550 9.17 27.25 -2.77
C LEU A 550 8.05 27.16 -1.73
#